data_AF-A0A496XNB0-F1
#
_entry.id   AF-A0A496XNB0-F1
#
_cell.length_a   1.000
_cell.length_b   1.000
_cell.length_c   1.000
_cell.angle_alpha   90.00
_cell.angle_beta   90.00
_cell.angle_gamma   90.00
#
_symmetry.space_group_name_H-M   'P 1'
#
loop_
_entity.id
_entity.type
_entity.pdbx_description
1 polymer ?
#
loop_
_entity_poly.entity_id
_entity_poly.type
_entity_poly.pdbx_seq_one_letter_code
_entity_poly.pdbx_strand_id
1 'polypeptide(L)'
;MNSATQETGAMEEFSYDDHGVKLFLYATMIWGAVALLLGVTIAFQLASWKFNFGLEWFTFGRLRPLHTNAAIFAFCGNAIFAGVYYSTERLCKTRVFSDTLSRIHFWGWQLIILAAAISLPLGFSHGKEYAELEWPIDIGITLIWVVFAVNFFGTLFRRRERHIYVALWFYIATIVTVAIL
;
A
#
# COMPACT_ATOMS: atom_id res chain seq x y z
N MET A 1 -55.10 3.28 -30.43
CA MET A 1 -54.15 4.26 -29.85
C MET A 1 -53.07 3.46 -29.16
N ASN A 2 -51.89 3.42 -29.78
CA ASN A 2 -50.84 2.43 -29.51
C ASN A 2 -50.04 2.75 -28.24
N SER A 3 -49.90 1.70 -27.43
CA SER A 3 -48.78 1.31 -26.57
C SER A 3 -47.75 2.39 -26.19
N ALA A 4 -47.78 2.76 -24.91
CA ALA A 4 -46.64 3.36 -24.23
C ALA A 4 -45.46 2.38 -24.27
N THR A 5 -44.39 2.77 -24.98
CA THR A 5 -43.07 2.15 -24.89
C THR A 5 -42.53 2.38 -23.48
N GLN A 6 -42.62 1.36 -22.63
CA GLN A 6 -41.81 1.28 -21.42
C GLN A 6 -40.34 1.12 -21.87
N GLU A 7 -39.56 2.18 -21.76
CA GLU A 7 -38.10 2.06 -21.76
C GLU A 7 -37.72 1.24 -20.52
N THR A 8 -37.53 -0.06 -20.70
CA THR A 8 -36.82 -0.89 -19.75
C THR A 8 -35.39 -0.35 -19.66
N GLY A 9 -35.14 0.55 -18.71
CA GLY A 9 -33.80 0.97 -18.37
C GLY A 9 -32.98 -0.28 -18.06
N ALA A 10 -32.08 -0.64 -18.97
CA ALA A 10 -31.23 -1.80 -18.79
C ALA A 10 -30.47 -1.63 -17.47
N MET A 11 -30.72 -2.52 -16.51
CA MET A 11 -29.96 -2.56 -15.27
C MET A 11 -28.51 -2.89 -15.64
N GLU A 12 -27.62 -1.90 -15.59
CA GLU A 12 -26.20 -2.13 -15.80
C GLU A 12 -25.67 -3.05 -14.68
N GLU A 13 -25.29 -4.27 -15.04
CA GLU A 13 -24.65 -5.22 -14.14
C GLU A 13 -23.19 -4.81 -13.93
N PHE A 14 -22.85 -4.38 -12.71
CA PHE A 14 -21.49 -4.00 -12.34
C PHE A 14 -20.77 -5.15 -11.67
N SER A 15 -19.71 -5.63 -12.32
CA SER A 15 -18.72 -6.50 -11.69
C SER A 15 -17.51 -5.66 -11.27
N TYR A 16 -17.21 -5.65 -9.98
CA TYR A 16 -15.99 -5.06 -9.44
C TYR A 16 -14.82 -6.04 -9.62
N ASP A 17 -13.65 -5.53 -10.02
CA ASP A 17 -12.45 -6.37 -10.18
C ASP A 17 -11.68 -6.45 -8.85
N ASP A 18 -11.99 -7.49 -8.07
CA ASP A 18 -11.34 -7.74 -6.78
C ASP A 18 -9.94 -8.35 -6.90
N HIS A 19 -9.41 -8.59 -8.11
CA HIS A 19 -8.12 -9.23 -8.26
C HIS A 19 -7.01 -8.39 -7.59
N GLY A 20 -6.94 -7.09 -7.89
CA GLY A 20 -5.95 -6.19 -7.31
C GLY A 20 -6.05 -6.14 -5.78
N VAL A 21 -7.26 -6.05 -5.25
CA VAL A 21 -7.53 -6.06 -3.81
C VAL A 21 -7.03 -7.35 -3.15
N LYS A 22 -7.33 -8.51 -3.74
CA LYS A 22 -6.90 -9.81 -3.22
C LYS A 22 -5.38 -9.92 -3.18
N LEU A 23 -4.67 -9.41 -4.19
CA LEU A 23 -3.20 -9.39 -4.19
C LEU A 23 -2.65 -8.56 -3.02
N PHE A 24 -3.18 -7.36 -2.79
CA PHE A 24 -2.80 -6.54 -1.64
C PHE A 24 -3.14 -7.21 -0.30
N LEU A 25 -4.27 -7.92 -0.20
CA LEU A 25 -4.63 -8.68 1.01
C LEU A 25 -3.67 -9.85 1.26
N TYR A 26 -3.32 -10.62 0.23
CA TYR A 26 -2.32 -11.70 0.37
C TYR A 26 -0.95 -11.14 0.77
N ALA A 27 -0.50 -10.05 0.14
CA ALA A 27 0.72 -9.35 0.51
C ALA A 27 0.67 -8.86 1.97
N THR A 28 -0.46 -8.30 2.40
CA THR A 28 -0.67 -7.86 3.80
C THR A 28 -0.44 -9.00 4.78
N MET A 29 -1.03 -10.17 4.54
CA MET A 29 -0.84 -11.32 5.44
C MET A 29 0.61 -11.80 5.47
N ILE A 30 1.27 -11.85 4.32
CA ILE A 30 2.68 -12.27 4.20
C ILE A 30 3.59 -11.29 4.95
N TRP A 31 3.48 -9.99 4.65
CA TRP A 31 4.32 -8.97 5.27
C TRP A 31 3.99 -8.75 6.75
N GLY A 32 2.74 -8.96 7.16
CA GLY A 32 2.34 -8.98 8.58
C GLY A 32 3.06 -10.08 9.35
N ALA A 33 3.12 -11.29 8.80
CA ALA A 33 3.88 -12.39 9.40
C ALA A 33 5.38 -12.05 9.48
N VAL A 34 5.98 -11.52 8.40
CA VAL A 34 7.39 -11.11 8.38
C VAL A 34 7.68 -10.03 9.40
N ALA A 35 6.85 -8.99 9.48
CA ALA A 35 7.02 -7.88 10.40
C ALA A 35 6.95 -8.34 11.87
N LEU A 36 5.98 -9.20 12.21
CA LEU A 36 5.85 -9.76 13.56
C LEU A 36 7.04 -10.66 13.91
N LEU A 37 7.52 -11.50 12.99
CA LEU A 37 8.70 -12.35 13.20
C LEU A 37 9.96 -11.53 13.43
N LEU A 38 10.17 -10.45 12.65
CA LEU A 38 11.27 -9.51 12.86
C LEU A 38 11.14 -8.82 14.22
N GLY A 39 9.93 -8.41 14.62
CA GLY A 39 9.65 -7.78 15.91
C GLY A 39 10.01 -8.69 17.09
N VAL A 40 9.62 -9.97 17.03
CA VAL A 40 9.98 -10.97 18.04
C VAL A 40 11.50 -11.20 18.06
N THR A 41 12.14 -11.24 16.89
CA THR A 41 13.59 -11.44 16.78
C THR A 41 14.36 -10.30 17.44
N ILE A 42 14.05 -9.05 17.12
CA ILE A 42 14.72 -7.89 17.72
C ILE A 42 14.41 -7.76 19.22
N ALA A 43 13.24 -8.21 19.67
CA ALA A 43 12.92 -8.28 21.10
C ALA A 43 13.83 -9.28 21.84
N PHE A 44 14.10 -10.45 21.25
CA PHE A 44 15.08 -11.40 21.81
C PHE A 44 16.50 -10.86 21.81
N GLN A 45 16.88 -10.05 20.80
CA GLN A 45 18.19 -9.38 20.75
C GLN A 45 18.38 -8.36 21.88
N LEU A 46 17.30 -7.68 22.30
CA LEU A 46 17.32 -6.83 23.48
C LEU A 46 17.38 -7.64 24.77
N ALA A 47 16.71 -8.79 24.84
CA ALA A 47 16.73 -9.67 26.01
C ALA A 47 18.11 -10.31 26.24
N SER A 48 18.82 -10.68 25.17
CA SER A 48 20.18 -11.23 25.25
C SER A 48 20.98 -10.93 23.99
N TRP A 49 22.17 -10.34 24.18
CA TRP A 49 23.08 -9.98 23.11
C TRP A 49 23.50 -11.17 22.22
N LYS A 50 23.42 -12.40 22.74
CA LYS A 50 23.77 -13.64 22.01
C LYS A 50 22.92 -13.85 20.75
N PHE A 51 21.69 -13.32 20.72
CA PHE A 51 20.80 -13.40 19.56
C PHE A 51 21.20 -12.50 18.38
N ASN A 52 22.27 -11.70 18.50
CA ASN A 52 22.87 -11.00 17.35
C ASN A 52 23.79 -11.91 16.52
N PHE A 53 24.15 -13.10 17.03
CA PHE A 53 25.00 -14.11 16.37
C PHE A 53 26.36 -13.63 15.85
N GLY A 54 26.80 -12.42 16.21
CA GLY A 54 28.04 -11.82 15.70
C GLY A 54 28.00 -11.46 14.21
N LEU A 55 26.81 -11.45 13.58
CA LEU A 55 26.64 -11.13 12.16
C LEU A 55 26.23 -9.67 12.00
N GLU A 56 26.95 -8.91 11.17
CA GLU A 56 26.72 -7.46 11.01
C GLU A 56 25.29 -7.12 10.54
N TRP A 57 24.77 -7.87 9.56
CA TRP A 57 23.43 -7.69 8.99
C TRP A 57 22.29 -8.18 9.88
N PHE A 58 22.60 -8.97 10.92
CA PHE A 58 21.61 -9.50 11.86
C PHE A 58 21.66 -8.79 13.22
N THR A 59 22.38 -7.67 13.33
CA THR A 59 22.42 -6.89 14.56
C THR A 59 21.12 -6.11 14.80
N PHE A 60 20.79 -5.87 16.06
CA PHE A 60 19.63 -5.06 16.45
C PHE A 60 19.59 -3.70 15.73
N GLY A 61 20.73 -3.04 15.59
CA GLY A 61 20.83 -1.73 14.94
C GLY A 61 20.38 -1.72 13.48
N ARG A 62 20.59 -2.82 12.73
CA ARG A 62 20.17 -2.93 11.32
C ARG A 62 18.79 -3.59 11.16
N LEU A 63 18.44 -4.53 12.03
CA LEU A 63 17.12 -5.18 11.99
C LEU A 63 15.99 -4.32 12.55
N ARG A 64 16.26 -3.37 13.46
CA ARG A 64 15.25 -2.43 13.96
C ARG A 64 14.62 -1.60 12.83
N PRO A 65 15.38 -0.87 12.00
CA PRO A 65 14.79 -0.10 10.91
C PRO A 65 14.13 -1.00 9.86
N LEU A 66 14.62 -2.23 9.66
CA LEU A 66 13.94 -3.21 8.82
C LEU A 66 12.57 -3.59 9.37
N HIS A 67 12.48 -3.87 10.68
CA HIS A 67 11.20 -4.20 11.33
C HIS A 67 10.20 -3.05 11.22
N THR A 68 10.61 -1.80 11.49
CA THR A 68 9.71 -0.63 11.42
C THR A 68 9.18 -0.43 10.00
N ASN A 69 10.04 -0.49 8.99
CA ASN A 69 9.64 -0.40 7.59
C ASN A 69 8.72 -1.55 7.15
N ALA A 70 9.04 -2.79 7.57
CA ALA A 70 8.19 -3.95 7.29
C ALA A 70 6.81 -3.84 7.97
N ALA A 71 6.75 -3.36 9.22
CA ALA A 71 5.48 -3.21 9.93
C ALA A 71 4.62 -2.09 9.34
N ILE A 72 5.21 -0.94 9.02
CA ILE A 72 4.46 0.25 8.59
C ILE A 72 4.20 0.20 7.08
N PHE A 73 5.23 0.15 6.24
CA PHE A 73 5.07 0.30 4.80
C PHE A 73 4.71 -1.02 4.10
N ALA A 74 5.24 -2.15 4.58
CA ALA A 74 4.90 -3.44 4.01
C ALA A 74 3.58 -3.99 4.56
N PHE A 75 3.41 -4.11 5.86
CA PHE A 75 2.17 -4.65 6.44
C PHE A 75 1.03 -3.62 6.40
N CYS A 76 1.12 -2.52 7.16
CA CYS A 76 0.04 -1.54 7.23
C CYS A 76 -0.21 -0.84 5.87
N GLY A 77 0.84 -0.55 5.10
CA GLY A 77 0.73 0.04 3.77
C GLY A 77 -0.10 -0.82 2.82
N ASN A 78 0.20 -2.12 2.70
CA ASN A 78 -0.61 -3.04 1.88
C ASN A 78 -2.05 -3.17 2.40
N ALA A 79 -2.25 -3.14 3.72
CA ALA A 79 -3.60 -3.18 4.31
C ALA A 79 -4.42 -1.94 3.91
N ILE A 80 -3.80 -0.76 3.97
CA ILE A 80 -4.42 0.50 3.56
C ILE A 80 -4.72 0.46 2.06
N PHE A 81 -3.80 0.02 1.21
CA PHE A 81 -4.05 -0.05 -0.23
C PHE A 81 -5.18 -1.02 -0.59
N ALA A 82 -5.24 -2.19 0.02
CA ALA A 82 -6.37 -3.11 -0.13
C ALA A 82 -7.69 -2.41 0.26
N GLY A 83 -7.69 -1.74 1.42
CA GLY A 83 -8.86 -1.01 1.92
C GLY A 83 -9.30 0.12 0.98
N VAL A 84 -8.35 0.92 0.48
CA VAL A 84 -8.62 2.03 -0.45
C VAL A 84 -9.15 1.50 -1.78
N TYR A 85 -8.48 0.55 -2.43
CA TYR A 85 -8.93 0.01 -3.71
C TYR A 85 -10.30 -0.64 -3.60
N TYR A 86 -10.53 -1.43 -2.55
CA TYR A 86 -11.83 -2.06 -2.33
C TYR A 86 -12.92 -1.01 -2.11
N SER A 87 -12.76 -0.15 -1.10
CA SER A 87 -13.81 0.80 -0.70
C SER A 87 -14.07 1.86 -1.76
N THR A 88 -13.05 2.35 -2.47
CA THR A 88 -13.21 3.45 -3.44
C THR A 88 -14.15 3.05 -4.58
N GLU A 89 -14.02 1.84 -5.12
CA GLU A 89 -14.90 1.39 -6.20
C GLU A 89 -16.37 1.33 -5.77
N ARG A 90 -16.63 0.83 -4.55
CA ARG A 90 -18.01 0.70 -4.03
C ARG A 90 -18.60 2.04 -3.64
N LEU A 91 -17.81 2.92 -3.02
CA LEU A 91 -18.26 4.24 -2.57
C LEU A 91 -18.50 5.18 -3.75
N CYS A 92 -17.68 5.10 -4.81
CA CYS A 92 -17.86 5.89 -6.02
C CYS A 92 -18.83 5.24 -7.03
N LYS A 93 -19.24 3.99 -6.78
CA LYS A 93 -20.03 3.13 -7.69
C LYS A 93 -19.45 3.12 -9.11
N THR A 94 -18.13 2.98 -9.21
CA THR A 94 -17.41 3.04 -10.48
C THR A 94 -16.18 2.13 -10.40
N ARG A 95 -15.77 1.57 -11.53
CA ARG A 95 -14.56 0.76 -11.62
C ARG A 95 -13.33 1.66 -11.44
N VAL A 96 -12.25 1.09 -10.90
CA VAL A 96 -10.94 1.75 -10.84
C VAL A 96 -10.54 2.34 -12.20
N PHE A 97 -9.90 3.51 -12.18
CA PHE A 97 -9.60 4.29 -13.39
C PHE A 97 -8.77 3.52 -14.43
N SER A 98 -7.78 2.75 -13.98
CA SER A 98 -6.97 1.88 -14.84
C SER A 98 -6.40 0.68 -14.10
N ASP A 99 -6.74 -0.52 -14.59
CA ASP A 99 -6.21 -1.79 -14.08
C ASP A 99 -4.69 -1.89 -14.26
N THR A 100 -4.14 -1.24 -15.30
CA THR A 100 -2.69 -1.24 -15.55
C THR A 100 -1.96 -0.41 -14.50
N LEU A 101 -2.49 0.77 -14.14
CA LEU A 101 -1.92 1.57 -13.05
C LEU A 101 -2.03 0.83 -11.71
N SER A 102 -3.13 0.10 -11.46
CA SER A 102 -3.28 -0.73 -10.26
C SER A 102 -2.19 -1.81 -10.16
N ARG A 103 -1.86 -2.47 -11.28
CA ARG A 103 -0.81 -3.50 -11.33
C ARG A 103 0.59 -2.91 -11.18
N ILE A 104 0.87 -1.77 -11.81
CA ILE A 104 2.14 -1.04 -11.65
C ILE A 104 2.31 -0.63 -10.19
N HIS A 105 1.25 -0.10 -9.58
CA HIS A 105 1.28 0.26 -8.16
C HIS A 105 1.60 -0.97 -7.29
N PHE A 106 0.86 -2.08 -7.45
CA PHE A 106 1.11 -3.29 -6.68
C PHE A 106 2.55 -3.79 -6.81
N TRP A 107 2.99 -4.10 -8.03
CA TRP A 107 4.34 -4.65 -8.24
C TRP A 107 5.44 -3.66 -7.89
N GLY A 108 5.25 -2.37 -8.17
CA GLY A 108 6.18 -1.32 -7.78
C GLY A 108 6.33 -1.23 -6.26
N TRP A 109 5.22 -1.29 -5.52
CA TRP A 109 5.26 -1.30 -4.06
C TRP A 109 5.95 -2.56 -3.52
N GLN A 110 5.69 -3.73 -4.11
CA GLN A 110 6.40 -4.95 -3.72
C GLN A 110 7.90 -4.89 -3.98
N LEU A 111 8.33 -4.29 -5.09
CA LEU A 111 9.76 -4.11 -5.40
C LEU A 111 10.43 -3.16 -4.41
N ILE A 112 9.76 -2.08 -4.01
CA ILE A 112 10.24 -1.15 -2.97
C ILE A 112 10.44 -1.88 -1.65
N ILE A 113 9.45 -2.68 -1.22
CA ILE A 113 9.56 -3.46 0.03
C ILE A 113 10.74 -4.43 -0.04
N LEU A 114 10.95 -5.11 -1.19
CA LEU A 114 12.09 -6.00 -1.38
C LEU A 114 13.42 -5.24 -1.37
N ALA A 115 13.48 -4.05 -1.97
CA ALA A 115 14.66 -3.19 -1.93
C ALA A 115 14.98 -2.75 -0.48
N ALA A 116 13.96 -2.41 0.32
CA ALA A 116 14.11 -2.13 1.75
C ALA A 116 14.63 -3.35 2.53
N ALA A 117 14.10 -4.54 2.23
CA ALA A 117 14.52 -5.79 2.86
C ALA A 117 15.98 -6.15 2.62
N ILE A 118 16.56 -5.71 1.50
CA ILE A 118 17.96 -5.93 1.15
C ILE A 118 18.85 -4.80 1.67
N SER A 119 18.46 -3.54 1.44
CA SER A 119 19.29 -2.37 1.73
C SER A 119 19.54 -2.15 3.22
N LEU A 120 18.51 -2.30 4.07
CA LEU A 120 18.61 -2.01 5.50
C LEU A 120 19.54 -2.98 6.25
N PRO A 121 19.49 -4.31 6.03
CA PRO A 121 20.48 -5.23 6.61
C PRO A 121 21.90 -5.01 6.11
N LEU A 122 22.07 -4.53 4.88
CA LEU A 122 23.38 -4.15 4.34
C LEU A 122 23.93 -2.85 4.97
N GLY A 123 23.11 -2.11 5.71
CA GLY A 123 23.51 -0.92 6.44
C GLY A 123 23.38 0.38 5.65
N PHE A 124 22.72 0.36 4.48
CA PHE A 124 22.40 1.57 3.73
C PHE A 124 21.21 2.25 4.39
N SER A 125 21.46 3.37 5.08
CA SER A 125 20.39 4.13 5.71
C SER A 125 20.75 5.59 5.99
N HIS A 126 19.75 6.47 5.82
CA HIS A 126 19.82 7.87 6.25
C HIS A 126 19.79 8.07 7.78
N GLY A 127 19.40 7.05 8.57
CA GLY A 127 19.30 7.14 10.03
C GLY A 127 18.15 8.02 10.55
N LYS A 128 17.28 8.53 9.66
CA LYS A 128 16.04 9.23 10.02
C LYS A 128 14.94 8.20 10.21
N GLU A 129 14.30 8.19 11.38
CA GLU A 129 13.22 7.24 11.67
C GLU A 129 12.07 7.40 10.67
N TYR A 130 11.57 6.28 10.13
CA TYR A 130 10.54 6.18 9.08
C TYR A 130 10.93 6.76 7.70
N ALA A 131 12.16 7.25 7.55
CA ALA A 131 12.76 7.69 6.30
C ALA A 131 14.17 7.09 6.18
N GLU A 132 14.29 5.80 6.53
CA GLU A 132 15.58 5.11 6.62
C GLU A 132 16.15 4.73 5.26
N LEU A 133 15.32 4.63 4.22
CA LEU A 133 15.70 4.15 2.90
C LEU A 133 16.55 5.18 2.17
N GLU A 134 17.43 4.72 1.27
CA GLU A 134 18.27 5.62 0.48
C GLU A 134 17.50 6.28 -0.67
N TRP A 135 18.01 7.43 -1.12
CA TRP A 135 17.42 8.25 -2.17
C TRP A 135 16.93 7.52 -3.45
N PRO A 136 17.54 6.43 -3.97
CA PRO A 136 17.00 5.75 -5.15
C PRO A 136 15.66 5.08 -4.85
N ILE A 137 15.50 4.56 -3.63
CA ILE A 137 14.27 3.93 -3.16
C ILE A 137 13.22 5.00 -2.90
N ASP A 138 13.60 6.16 -2.34
CA ASP A 138 12.69 7.29 -2.13
C ASP A 138 12.09 7.79 -3.45
N ILE A 139 12.90 7.96 -4.49
CA ILE A 139 12.40 8.31 -5.83
C ILE A 139 11.42 7.23 -6.33
N GLY A 140 11.75 5.96 -6.14
CA GLY A 140 10.86 4.85 -6.48
C GLY A 140 9.52 4.93 -5.76
N ILE A 141 9.54 5.22 -4.45
CA ILE A 141 8.35 5.43 -3.62
C ILE A 141 7.52 6.57 -4.17
N THR A 142 8.11 7.74 -4.41
CA THR A 142 7.38 8.90 -4.93
C THR A 142 6.71 8.59 -6.26
N LEU A 143 7.41 7.93 -7.20
CA LEU A 143 6.85 7.57 -8.49
C LEU A 143 5.66 6.62 -8.36
N ILE A 144 5.78 5.58 -7.53
CA ILE A 144 4.71 4.61 -7.31
C ILE A 144 3.53 5.25 -6.57
N TRP A 145 3.79 6.16 -5.64
CA TRP A 145 2.77 6.93 -4.94
C TRP A 145 2.00 7.85 -5.88
N VAL A 146 2.68 8.48 -6.85
CA VAL A 146 2.02 9.28 -7.91
C VAL A 146 1.15 8.39 -8.79
N VAL A 147 1.61 7.21 -9.19
CA VAL A 147 0.79 6.23 -9.95
C VAL A 147 -0.48 5.87 -9.17
N PHE A 148 -0.35 5.59 -7.87
CA PHE A 148 -1.47 5.33 -6.98
C PHE A 148 -2.43 6.53 -6.92
N ALA A 149 -1.91 7.74 -6.69
CA ALA A 149 -2.69 8.96 -6.59
C ALA A 149 -3.47 9.24 -7.88
N VAL A 150 -2.83 9.15 -9.05
CA VAL A 150 -3.48 9.35 -10.36
C VAL A 150 -4.62 8.34 -10.54
N ASN A 151 -4.42 7.09 -10.15
CA ASN A 151 -5.45 6.05 -10.27
C ASN A 151 -6.64 6.31 -9.32
N PHE A 152 -6.37 6.71 -8.08
CA PHE A 152 -7.38 7.05 -7.08
C PHE A 152 -8.19 8.30 -7.48
N PHE A 153 -7.52 9.41 -7.79
CA PHE A 153 -8.18 10.65 -8.20
C PHE A 153 -8.90 10.50 -9.54
N GLY A 154 -8.35 9.73 -10.48
CA GLY A 154 -9.04 9.38 -11.73
C GLY A 154 -10.34 8.61 -11.48
N THR A 155 -10.36 7.73 -10.47
CA THR A 155 -11.56 6.98 -10.07
C THR A 155 -12.58 7.91 -9.44
N LEU A 156 -12.13 8.82 -8.57
CA LEU A 156 -12.98 9.83 -7.92
C LEU A 156 -13.59 10.83 -8.92
N PHE A 157 -12.87 11.15 -10.01
CA PHE A 157 -13.36 12.01 -11.08
C PHE A 157 -14.47 11.34 -11.89
N ARG A 158 -14.37 10.02 -12.13
CA ARG A 158 -15.39 9.21 -12.83
C ARG A 158 -16.46 8.62 -11.90
N ARG A 159 -16.60 9.15 -10.68
CA ARG A 159 -17.60 8.68 -9.72
C ARG A 159 -19.02 8.93 -10.24
N ARG A 160 -19.94 8.05 -9.89
CA ARG A 160 -21.37 8.20 -10.20
C ARG A 160 -22.12 8.91 -9.09
N GLU A 161 -21.63 8.81 -7.85
CA GLU A 161 -22.22 9.47 -6.69
C GLU A 161 -21.87 10.97 -6.63
N ARG A 162 -22.89 11.82 -6.42
CA ARG A 162 -22.68 13.27 -6.35
C ARG A 162 -21.88 13.66 -5.10
N HIS A 163 -22.25 13.07 -3.96
CA HIS A 163 -21.60 13.29 -2.68
C HIS A 163 -20.41 12.35 -2.51
N ILE A 164 -19.32 12.91 -1.97
CA ILE A 164 -18.13 12.14 -1.66
C ILE A 164 -18.27 11.63 -0.23
N TYR A 165 -18.24 10.32 -0.04
CA TYR A 165 -18.30 9.70 1.28
C TYR A 165 -17.10 10.10 2.15
N VAL A 166 -17.32 10.26 3.45
CA VAL A 166 -16.32 10.81 4.39
C VAL A 166 -15.01 10.01 4.40
N ALA A 167 -15.06 8.68 4.26
CA ALA A 167 -13.82 7.88 4.18
C ALA A 167 -12.92 8.29 3.00
N LEU A 168 -13.51 8.71 1.87
CA LEU A 168 -12.73 9.19 0.72
C LEU A 168 -12.03 10.52 1.04
N TRP A 169 -12.57 11.36 1.93
CA TRP A 169 -11.89 12.58 2.38
C TRP A 169 -10.62 12.25 3.15
N PHE A 170 -10.69 11.25 4.04
CA PHE A 170 -9.51 10.75 4.74
C PHE A 170 -8.48 10.17 3.77
N TYR A 171 -8.90 9.43 2.75
CA TYR A 171 -7.96 8.92 1.73
C TYR A 171 -7.31 10.04 0.92
N ILE A 172 -8.07 11.06 0.51
CA ILE A 172 -7.52 12.24 -0.17
C ILE A 172 -6.47 12.91 0.71
N ALA A 173 -6.80 13.16 1.98
CA ALA A 173 -5.88 13.78 2.93
C ALA A 173 -4.60 12.95 3.12
N THR A 174 -4.71 11.64 3.28
CA THR A 174 -3.58 10.72 3.40
C THR A 174 -2.70 10.74 2.15
N ILE A 175 -3.28 10.60 0.96
CA ILE A 175 -2.53 10.56 -0.31
C ILE A 175 -1.74 11.84 -0.51
N VAL A 176 -2.37 13.01 -0.26
CA VAL A 176 -1.73 14.31 -0.44
C VAL A 176 -0.67 14.58 0.63
N THR A 177 -0.98 14.34 1.90
CA THR A 177 -0.06 14.67 3.00
C THR A 177 1.19 13.79 2.98
N VAL A 178 1.03 12.49 2.72
CA VAL A 178 2.18 11.56 2.63
C VAL A 178 3.09 11.89 1.45
N ALA A 179 2.56 12.45 0.36
CA ALA A 179 3.40 12.86 -0.78
C ALA A 179 4.24 14.13 -0.52
N ILE A 180 3.88 14.92 0.50
CA ILE A 180 4.57 16.17 0.86
C ILE A 180 5.66 15.92 1.92
N LEU A 181 5.44 14.94 2.80
CA LEU A 181 6.36 14.52 3.87
C LEU A 181 7.59 13.81 3.30
#